data_AF-A0A5J4RII8-F1
#
_entry.id   AF-A0A5J4RII8-F1
#
_cell.length_a   1.000
_cell.length_b   1.000
_cell.length_c   1.000
_cell.angle_alpha   90.00
_cell.angle_beta   90.00
_cell.angle_gamma   90.00
#
_symmetry.space_group_name_H-M   'P 1'
#
loop_
_entity.id
_entity.type
_entity.pdbx_description
1 polymer ?
#
loop_
_entity_poly.entity_id
_entity_poly.type
_entity_poly.pdbx_seq_one_letter_code
_entity_poly.pdbx_strand_id
1 'polypeptide(L)'
;MTSFIAEFLLETNQQEVIEQYDFQPFSLNILDKCRTMIEKLVSLIRFSFSESPTLTLAFKIRHFYDLYFLANDAEYIQSANFKKDFEDLLVYD
;
A
#
# COMPACT_ATOMS: atom_id res chain seq x y z
N MET A 1 -6.79 -9.25 11.75
CA MET A 1 -5.74 -8.26 12.05
C MET A 1 -5.82 -7.94 13.53
N THR A 2 -4.70 -7.97 14.23
CA THR A 2 -4.61 -7.53 15.62
C THR A 2 -3.91 -6.18 15.60
N SER A 3 -4.41 -5.21 16.37
CA SER A 3 -3.75 -3.91 16.47
C SER A 3 -2.55 -4.01 17.40
N PHE A 4 -1.55 -3.12 17.23
CA PHE A 4 -0.39 -3.08 18.14
C PHE A 4 -0.79 -2.86 19.61
N ILE A 5 -1.88 -2.11 19.86
CA ILE A 5 -2.35 -1.91 21.23
C ILE A 5 -2.93 -3.20 21.82
N ALA A 6 -3.65 -4.00 21.03
CA ALA A 6 -4.16 -5.29 21.48
C ALA A 6 -3.01 -6.29 21.72
N GLU A 7 -1.99 -6.31 20.85
CA GLU A 7 -0.78 -7.12 21.06
C GLU A 7 -0.08 -6.75 22.37
N PHE A 8 0.15 -5.44 22.61
CA PHE A 8 0.75 -4.96 23.85
C PHE A 8 -0.05 -5.34 25.10
N LEU A 9 -1.37 -5.26 25.05
CA LEU A 9 -2.24 -5.63 26.17
C LEU A 9 -2.20 -7.14 26.45
N LEU A 10 -2.09 -7.97 25.41
CA LEU A 10 -1.89 -9.42 25.57
C LEU A 10 -0.52 -9.71 26.22
N GLU A 11 0.56 -9.09 25.72
CA GLU A 11 1.92 -9.28 26.25
C GLU A 11 2.07 -8.84 27.71
N THR A 12 1.26 -7.88 28.15
CA THR A 12 1.25 -7.37 29.53
C THR A 12 0.18 -8.01 30.41
N ASN A 13 -0.45 -9.10 29.98
CA ASN A 13 -1.52 -9.83 30.69
C ASN A 13 -2.75 -8.98 31.06
N GLN A 14 -3.08 -7.98 30.25
CA GLN A 14 -4.24 -7.08 30.43
C GLN A 14 -5.41 -7.49 29.54
N GLN A 15 -5.72 -8.79 29.48
CA GLN A 15 -6.75 -9.32 28.60
C GLN A 15 -8.16 -8.77 28.91
N GLU A 16 -8.44 -8.48 30.18
CA GLU A 16 -9.70 -7.87 30.63
C GLU A 16 -9.97 -6.52 29.92
N VAL A 17 -8.92 -5.74 29.64
CA VAL A 17 -9.02 -4.46 28.93
C VAL A 17 -9.41 -4.68 27.47
N ILE A 18 -8.88 -5.75 26.85
CA ILE A 18 -9.20 -6.10 25.46
C ILE A 18 -10.69 -6.45 25.33
N GLU A 19 -11.22 -7.21 26.29
CA GLU A 19 -12.64 -7.57 26.35
C GLU A 19 -13.52 -6.35 26.67
N GLN A 20 -13.11 -5.51 27.62
CA GLN A 20 -13.85 -4.32 28.03
C GLN A 20 -14.04 -3.31 26.89
N TYR A 21 -13.02 -3.13 26.05
CA TYR A 21 -13.01 -2.12 24.97
C TYR A 21 -13.15 -2.72 23.56
N ASP A 22 -13.43 -4.02 23.46
CA ASP A 22 -13.61 -4.74 22.20
C ASP A 22 -12.40 -4.60 21.24
N PHE A 23 -11.19 -4.70 21.80
CA PHE A 23 -9.94 -4.69 21.03
C PHE A 23 -9.58 -6.07 20.46
N GLN A 24 -10.57 -6.93 20.31
CA GLN A 24 -10.39 -8.24 19.71
C GLN A 24 -9.94 -8.11 18.25
N PRO A 25 -9.25 -9.14 17.70
CA PRO A 25 -8.85 -9.14 16.31
C PRO A 25 -10.04 -8.93 15.38
N PHE A 26 -9.86 -8.06 14.39
CA PHE A 26 -10.91 -7.73 13.42
C PHE A 26 -10.46 -7.99 12.00
N SER A 27 -11.43 -8.17 11.11
CA SER A 27 -11.20 -8.24 9.67
C SER A 27 -11.21 -6.84 9.08
N LEU A 28 -10.19 -6.53 8.29
CA LEU A 28 -10.08 -5.27 7.56
C LEU A 28 -10.11 -5.57 6.06
N ASN A 29 -10.99 -4.89 5.33
CA ASN A 29 -10.95 -4.91 3.89
C ASN A 29 -9.80 -4.00 3.43
N ILE A 30 -8.74 -4.59 2.85
CA ILE A 30 -7.57 -3.86 2.37
C ILE A 30 -7.58 -3.78 0.85
N LEU A 31 -7.04 -2.69 0.31
CA LEU A 31 -6.82 -2.57 -1.12
C LEU A 31 -5.78 -3.60 -1.57
N ASP A 32 -6.01 -4.15 -2.75
CA ASP A 32 -5.12 -5.13 -3.36
C ASP A 32 -3.70 -4.54 -3.58
N LYS A 33 -2.67 -5.33 -3.29
CA LYS A 33 -1.26 -4.91 -3.37
C LYS A 33 -0.82 -4.65 -4.80
N CYS A 34 -1.28 -5.47 -5.74
CA CYS A 34 -0.99 -5.35 -7.17
C CYS A 34 -1.57 -4.04 -7.70
N ARG A 35 -2.84 -3.78 -7.37
CA ARG A 35 -3.51 -2.52 -7.70
C ARG A 35 -2.78 -1.30 -7.11
N THR A 36 -2.41 -1.39 -5.83
CA THR A 36 -1.66 -0.32 -5.13
C THR A 36 -0.33 -0.02 -5.81
N MET A 37 0.37 -1.05 -6.31
CA MET A 37 1.64 -0.89 -7.03
C MET A 37 1.46 -0.13 -8.35
N ILE A 38 0.48 -0.54 -9.17
CA ILE A 38 0.19 0.10 -10.45
C ILE A 38 -0.21 1.56 -10.26
N GLU A 39 -1.07 1.86 -9.27
CA GLU A 39 -1.51 3.23 -8.98
C GLU A 39 -0.34 4.15 -8.58
N LYS A 40 0.58 3.65 -7.75
CA LYS A 40 1.78 4.41 -7.37
C LYS A 40 2.72 4.62 -8.56
N LEU A 41 2.94 3.59 -9.39
CA LEU A 41 3.79 3.68 -10.56
C LEU A 41 3.24 4.68 -11.58
N VAL A 42 1.97 4.55 -11.96
CA VAL A 42 1.30 5.48 -12.89
C VAL A 42 1.28 6.89 -12.33
N SER A 43 1.04 7.06 -11.02
CA SER A 43 1.13 8.39 -10.38
C SER A 43 2.50 9.02 -10.58
N LEU A 44 3.60 8.29 -10.32
CA LEU A 44 4.96 8.83 -10.51
C LEU A 44 5.24 9.21 -11.96
N ILE A 45 4.81 8.37 -12.92
CA ILE A 45 4.95 8.68 -14.36
C ILE A 45 4.22 9.99 -14.69
N ARG A 46 2.97 10.14 -14.25
CA ARG A 46 2.19 11.35 -14.51
C ARG A 46 2.81 12.62 -13.89
N PHE A 47 3.27 12.55 -12.64
CA PHE A 47 3.93 13.69 -11.99
C PHE A 47 5.26 14.07 -12.64
N SER A 48 5.94 13.11 -13.28
CA SER A 48 7.18 13.39 -14.02
C SER A 48 6.97 14.30 -15.24
N PHE A 49 5.74 14.42 -15.74
CA PHE A 49 5.35 15.33 -16.84
C PHE A 49 4.79 16.68 -16.37
N SER A 50 4.79 16.97 -15.07
CA SER A 50 4.31 18.26 -14.54
C SER A 50 5.25 19.43 -14.89
N GLU A 51 4.79 20.67 -14.70
CA GLU A 51 5.60 21.88 -14.96
C GLU A 51 6.88 21.94 -14.10
N SER A 52 6.88 21.34 -12.91
CA SER A 52 8.04 21.23 -12.03
C SER A 52 8.21 19.78 -11.53
N PRO A 53 8.75 18.86 -12.36
CA PRO A 53 8.81 17.43 -12.04
C PRO A 53 9.55 17.13 -10.74
N THR A 54 10.66 17.83 -10.47
CA THR A 54 11.44 17.62 -9.25
C THR A 54 10.64 17.95 -8.00
N LEU A 55 9.90 19.07 -8.00
CA LEU A 55 9.07 19.48 -6.87
C LEU A 55 7.90 18.51 -6.67
N THR A 56 7.21 18.14 -7.74
CA THR A 56 6.02 17.29 -7.66
C THR A 56 6.36 15.85 -7.28
N LEU A 57 7.48 15.31 -7.78
CA LEU A 57 7.99 14.00 -7.37
C LEU A 57 8.49 14.00 -5.91
N ALA A 58 9.01 15.13 -5.41
CA ALA A 58 9.41 15.24 -4.00
C ALA A 58 8.22 15.03 -3.05
N PHE A 59 7.01 15.49 -3.40
CA PHE A 59 5.79 15.20 -2.65
C PHE A 59 5.37 13.71 -2.69
N LYS A 60 5.98 12.92 -3.58
CA LYS A 60 5.71 11.49 -3.78
C LYS A 60 6.87 10.59 -3.34
N ILE A 61 7.82 11.10 -2.55
CA ILE A 61 9.01 10.33 -2.13
C ILE A 61 8.69 8.96 -1.51
N ARG A 62 7.56 8.85 -0.77
CA ARG A 62 7.12 7.57 -0.17
C ARG A 62 6.72 6.53 -1.21
N HIS A 63 6.25 6.93 -2.40
CA HIS A 63 5.89 5.99 -3.46
C HIS A 63 7.09 5.19 -3.94
N PHE A 64 8.30 5.76 -3.98
CA PHE A 64 9.51 5.02 -4.33
C PHE A 64 9.82 3.92 -3.30
N TYR A 65 9.68 4.23 -2.01
CA TYR A 65 9.83 3.25 -0.93
C TYR A 65 8.78 2.15 -1.04
N ASP A 66 7.51 2.51 -1.18
CA ASP A 66 6.42 1.55 -1.30
C ASP A 66 6.63 0.63 -2.51
N LEU A 67 7.02 1.19 -3.67
CA LEU A 67 7.30 0.41 -4.88
C LEU A 67 8.48 -0.53 -4.70
N TYR A 68 9.53 -0.13 -3.98
CA TYR A 68 10.65 -1.02 -3.66
C TYR A 68 10.18 -2.26 -2.89
N PHE A 69 9.33 -2.09 -1.87
CA PHE A 69 8.81 -3.22 -1.09
C PHE A 69 7.77 -4.05 -1.85
N LEU A 70 6.90 -3.40 -2.64
CA LEU A 70 5.91 -4.08 -3.47
C LEU A 70 6.58 -4.89 -4.59
N ALA A 71 7.70 -4.41 -5.14
CA ALA A 71 8.43 -5.09 -6.20
C ALA A 71 9.17 -6.36 -5.75
N ASN A 72 9.26 -6.61 -4.44
CA ASN A 72 9.73 -7.89 -3.93
C ASN A 72 8.75 -9.05 -4.25
N ASP A 73 7.50 -8.74 -4.61
CA ASP A 73 6.56 -9.68 -5.22
C ASP A 73 6.86 -9.82 -6.73
N ALA A 74 7.89 -10.60 -7.03
CA ALA A 74 8.37 -10.78 -8.39
C ALA A 74 7.35 -11.48 -9.31
N GLU A 75 6.42 -12.27 -8.75
CA GLU A 75 5.45 -13.05 -9.51
C GLU A 75 4.44 -12.14 -10.21
N TYR A 76 3.91 -11.13 -9.50
CA TYR A 76 2.98 -10.18 -10.11
C TYR A 76 3.65 -9.37 -11.22
N ILE A 77 4.86 -8.82 -11.00
CA ILE A 77 5.57 -8.01 -12.00
C ILE A 77 5.85 -8.79 -13.29
N GLN A 78 6.15 -10.08 -13.17
CA GLN A 78 6.42 -10.96 -14.32
C GLN A 78 5.15 -11.47 -15.00
N SER A 79 3.97 -11.25 -14.40
CA SER A 79 2.70 -11.73 -14.92
C SER A 79 2.20 -10.88 -16.11
N ALA A 80 1.35 -11.50 -16.94
CA ALA A 80 0.64 -10.77 -17.99
C ALA A 80 -0.35 -9.73 -17.43
N ASN A 81 -0.82 -9.92 -16.20
CA ASN A 81 -1.75 -9.01 -15.54
C ASN A 81 -1.08 -7.66 -15.25
N PHE A 82 0.19 -7.63 -14.84
CA PHE A 82 0.89 -6.37 -14.58
C PHE A 82 0.87 -5.43 -15.77
N LYS A 83 1.23 -5.94 -16.96
CA LYS A 83 1.22 -5.14 -18.19
C LYS A 83 -0.19 -4.64 -18.52
N LYS A 84 -1.18 -5.52 -18.41
CA LYS A 84 -2.59 -5.18 -18.67
C LYS A 84 -3.09 -4.10 -17.71
N ASP A 85 -2.91 -4.30 -16.40
CA ASP A 85 -3.36 -3.37 -15.37
C ASP A 85 -2.67 -2.01 -15.52
N PHE A 86 -1.39 -2.01 -15.89
CA PHE A 86 -0.63 -0.81 -16.19
C PHE A 86 -1.21 -0.05 -17.39
N GLU A 87 -1.45 -0.75 -18.51
CA GLU A 87 -2.03 -0.15 -19.72
C GLU A 87 -3.44 0.38 -19.45
N ASP A 88 -4.28 -0.40 -18.77
CA ASP A 88 -5.63 -0.01 -18.40
C ASP A 88 -5.60 1.28 -17.54
N LEU A 89 -4.76 1.36 -16.52
CA LEU A 89 -4.70 2.54 -15.66
C LEU A 89 -4.02 3.75 -16.33
N LEU A 90 -3.09 3.51 -17.26
CA LEU A 90 -2.44 4.58 -17.99
C LEU A 90 -3.40 5.25 -18.98
N VAL A 91 -4.29 4.46 -19.61
CA VAL A 91 -5.27 4.93 -20.61
C VAL A 91 -6.50 5.59 -19.98
N TYR A 92 -6.88 5.22 -18.76
CA TYR A 92 -7.95 5.90 -18.01
C TYR A 92 -7.41 7.14 -17.28
N ASP A 93 -7.21 8.22 -18.06
CA ASP A 93 -7.36 9.68 -17.82
C ASP A 93 -6.73 10.43 -19.03
#